data_AF-A0A3B8LSZ6-F1
#
_entry.id   AF-A0A3B8LSZ6-F1
#
_cell.length_a   1.000
_cell.length_b   1.000
_cell.length_c   1.000
_cell.angle_alpha   90.00
_cell.angle_beta   90.00
_cell.angle_gamma   90.00
#
_symmetry.space_group_name_H-M   'P 1'
#
loop_
_entity.id
_entity.type
_entity.pdbx_description
1 polymer ?
#
loop_
_entity_poly.entity_id
_entity_poly.type
_entity_poly.pdbx_seq_one_letter_code
_entity_poly.pdbx_strand_id
1 'polypeptide(L)'
;DISQLELAYAISIHKSQGSEWPIVILPMGLVHKHMFSRKLLYTAMTRAKKLFMIVGSAKAVAYAVSQDDASERITTLNHWLQAHQQTLKEAVPVEEEA
;
A
#
# COMPACT_ATOMS: atom_id res chain seq x y z
N ASP A 1 -17.73 -19.66 -16.21
CA ASP A 1 -18.74 -20.09 -15.22
C ASP A 1 -19.26 -18.85 -14.52
N ILE A 2 -20.57 -18.58 -14.63
CA ILE A 2 -21.21 -17.38 -14.05
C ILE A 2 -21.17 -17.43 -12.52
N SER A 3 -20.98 -18.62 -11.93
CA SER A 3 -20.88 -18.84 -10.48
C SER A 3 -19.74 -18.06 -9.80
N GLN A 4 -18.72 -17.64 -10.56
CA GLN A 4 -17.54 -16.94 -10.04
C GLN A 4 -17.69 -15.40 -10.05
N LEU A 5 -18.84 -14.88 -10.49
CA LEU A 5 -19.10 -13.44 -10.51
C LEU A 5 -19.75 -12.98 -9.20
N GLU A 6 -19.21 -11.92 -8.62
CA GLU A 6 -19.76 -11.24 -7.45
C GLU A 6 -20.30 -9.85 -7.82
N LEU A 7 -21.22 -9.33 -7.02
CA LEU A 7 -21.69 -7.95 -7.16
C LEU A 7 -20.56 -6.95 -6.89
N ALA A 8 -20.44 -5.94 -7.76
CA ALA A 8 -19.37 -4.94 -7.73
C ALA A 8 -19.85 -3.53 -7.33
N TYR A 9 -21.00 -3.42 -6.65
CA TYR A 9 -21.49 -2.12 -6.15
C TYR A 9 -20.53 -1.48 -5.14
N ALA A 10 -19.81 -2.32 -4.38
CA ALA A 10 -18.72 -1.92 -3.51
C ALA A 10 -17.58 -2.92 -3.69
N ILE A 11 -16.35 -2.40 -3.73
CA ILE A 11 -15.15 -3.21 -3.95
C ILE A 11 -14.16 -2.91 -2.82
N SER A 12 -13.46 -3.94 -2.34
CA SER A 12 -12.42 -3.74 -1.33
C SER A 12 -11.23 -2.98 -1.92
N ILE A 13 -10.51 -2.23 -1.09
CA ILE A 13 -9.34 -1.46 -1.54
C ILE A 13 -8.31 -2.37 -2.24
N HIS A 14 -8.12 -3.59 -1.75
CA HIS A 14 -7.24 -4.59 -2.36
C HIS A 14 -7.71 -5.03 -3.75
N LYS A 15 -9.00 -5.32 -3.93
CA LYS A 15 -9.56 -5.67 -5.25
C LYS A 15 -9.54 -4.48 -6.22
N SER A 16 -9.42 -3.25 -5.73
CA SER A 16 -9.35 -2.02 -6.53
C SER A 16 -7.93 -1.64 -7.01
N GLN A 17 -6.90 -2.43 -6.67
CA GLN A 17 -5.51 -2.14 -7.03
C GLN A 17 -5.35 -1.99 -8.55
N GLY A 18 -4.61 -0.96 -8.98
CA GLY A 18 -4.40 -0.63 -10.39
C GLY A 18 -5.56 0.07 -11.09
N SER A 19 -6.74 0.15 -10.46
CA SER A 19 -7.93 0.83 -11.02
C SER A 19 -8.11 2.24 -10.45
N GLU A 20 -8.73 3.15 -11.19
CA GLU A 20 -8.98 4.52 -10.73
C GLU A 20 -10.33 5.03 -11.23
N TRP A 21 -10.99 5.85 -10.42
CA TRP A 21 -12.32 6.40 -10.72
C TRP A 21 -12.37 7.92 -10.50
N PRO A 22 -13.23 8.66 -11.22
CA PRO A 22 -13.40 10.10 -11.00
C PRO A 22 -13.73 10.45 -9.55
N ILE A 23 -14.60 9.65 -8.92
CA ILE A 23 -15.09 9.85 -7.55
C ILE A 23 -14.99 8.52 -6.81
N VAL A 24 -14.47 8.54 -5.59
CA VAL A 24 -14.43 7.39 -4.69
C VAL A 24 -15.05 7.77 -3.35
N ILE A 25 -15.95 6.92 -2.86
CA ILE A 25 -16.60 7.04 -1.55
C ILE A 25 -16.09 5.89 -0.68
N LEU A 26 -15.40 6.21 0.40
CA LEU A 26 -14.84 5.24 1.35
C LEU A 26 -15.67 5.21 2.64
N PRO A 27 -16.46 4.16 2.89
CA PRO A 27 -17.09 3.95 4.19
C PRO A 27 -16.01 3.55 5.22
N MET A 28 -15.93 4.26 6.35
CA MET A 28 -14.85 4.07 7.31
C MET A 28 -15.28 4.24 8.78
N GLY A 29 -15.61 3.12 9.42
CA GLY A 29 -15.94 3.04 10.85
C GLY A 29 -14.92 2.21 11.65
N LEU A 30 -14.93 2.32 12.98
CA LEU A 30 -13.97 1.62 13.86
C LEU A 30 -14.15 0.09 13.90
N VAL A 31 -15.22 -0.46 13.31
CA VAL A 31 -15.52 -1.91 13.26
C VAL A 31 -14.39 -2.70 12.60
N HIS A 32 -13.71 -2.11 11.61
CA HIS A 32 -12.61 -2.76 10.87
C HIS A 32 -11.23 -2.21 11.24
N LYS A 33 -11.08 -1.63 12.45
CA LYS A 33 -9.83 -0.95 12.87
C LYS A 33 -8.59 -1.82 12.72
N HIS A 34 -8.69 -3.14 12.88
CA HIS A 34 -7.56 -4.06 12.76
C HIS A 34 -6.91 -4.10 11.38
N MET A 35 -7.63 -3.67 10.33
CA MET A 35 -7.10 -3.59 8.97
C MET A 35 -6.60 -2.18 8.62
N PHE A 36 -6.83 -1.19 9.48
CA PHE A 36 -6.49 0.19 9.16
C PHE A 36 -4.99 0.41 9.26
N SER A 37 -4.42 0.84 8.14
CA SER A 37 -3.04 1.30 8.05
C SER A 37 -2.96 2.57 7.22
N ARG A 38 -1.91 3.35 7.44
CA ARG A 38 -1.62 4.53 6.62
C ARG A 38 -1.52 4.17 5.14
N LYS A 39 -0.91 3.01 4.83
CA LYS A 39 -0.76 2.49 3.47
C LYS A 39 -2.10 2.12 2.83
N LEU A 40 -3.00 1.50 3.58
CA LEU A 40 -4.33 1.13 3.08
C LEU A 40 -5.15 2.39 2.76
N LEU A 41 -5.14 3.38 3.66
CA LEU A 41 -5.83 4.65 3.46
C LEU A 41 -5.24 5.44 2.28
N TYR A 42 -3.91 5.48 2.15
CA TYR A 42 -3.23 6.08 1.00
C TYR A 42 -3.65 5.40 -0.31
N THR A 43 -3.69 4.07 -0.32
CA THR A 43 -4.12 3.31 -1.50
C THR A 43 -5.55 3.69 -1.89
N ALA A 44 -6.49 3.74 -0.93
CA ALA A 44 -7.86 4.16 -1.17
C ALA A 44 -7.96 5.58 -1.74
N MET A 45 -7.18 6.52 -1.20
CA MET A 45 -7.13 7.90 -1.66
C MET A 45 -6.64 7.99 -3.11
N THR A 46 -5.58 7.26 -3.47
CA THR A 46 -5.06 7.25 -4.85
C THR A 46 -5.99 6.58 -5.87
N ARG A 47 -7.08 5.91 -5.45
CA ARG A 47 -8.08 5.40 -6.39
C ARG A 47 -8.96 6.52 -6.95
N ALA A 48 -8.98 7.71 -6.32
CA ALA A 48 -9.80 8.85 -6.74
C ALA A 48 -9.03 9.82 -7.63
N LYS A 49 -9.61 10.21 -8.78
CA LYS A 49 -9.01 11.19 -9.69
C LYS A 49 -9.43 12.63 -9.42
N LYS A 50 -10.66 12.86 -8.95
CA LYS A 50 -11.22 14.21 -8.77
C LYS A 50 -11.72 14.44 -7.36
N LEU A 51 -12.44 13.48 -6.78
CA LEU A 51 -13.02 13.62 -5.44
C LEU A 51 -12.89 12.32 -4.66
N PHE A 52 -12.33 12.43 -3.45
CA PHE A 52 -12.29 11.36 -2.47
C PHE A 52 -13.15 11.78 -1.27
N MET A 53 -14.17 11.00 -0.96
CA MET A 53 -15.08 11.26 0.15
C MET A 53 -15.01 10.11 1.15
N ILE A 54 -14.82 10.43 2.43
CA ILE A 54 -14.90 9.45 3.51
C ILE A 54 -16.25 9.60 4.21
N VAL A 55 -16.97 8.50 4.37
CA VAL A 55 -18.22 8.45 5.13
C VAL A 55 -17.97 7.64 6.40
N GLY A 56 -17.91 8.29 7.55
CA GLY A 56 -17.63 7.63 8.82
C GLY A 56 -17.08 8.55 9.89
N SER A 57 -16.17 8.04 10.74
CA SER A 57 -15.69 8.77 11.90
C SER A 57 -14.30 9.38 11.69
N ALA A 58 -14.11 10.63 12.10
CA ALA A 58 -12.78 11.26 12.10
C ALA A 58 -11.77 10.49 12.98
N LYS A 59 -12.24 9.85 14.05
CA LYS A 59 -11.42 8.97 14.91
C LYS A 59 -10.84 7.78 14.15
N ALA A 60 -11.62 7.16 13.27
CA ALA A 60 -11.12 6.08 12.42
C ALA A 60 -10.01 6.57 11.49
N VAL A 61 -10.15 7.78 10.94
CA VAL A 61 -9.14 8.37 10.05
C VAL A 61 -7.85 8.64 10.81
N ALA A 62 -7.96 9.29 11.98
CA ALA A 62 -6.82 9.54 12.85
C ALA A 62 -6.11 8.23 13.26
N TYR A 63 -6.87 7.19 13.60
CA TYR A 63 -6.33 5.88 13.90
C TYR A 63 -5.59 5.26 12.71
N ALA A 64 -6.19 5.26 11.52
CA ALA A 64 -5.55 4.72 10.31
C ALA A 64 -4.24 5.44 9.96
N VAL A 65 -4.19 6.77 10.13
CA VAL A 65 -2.98 7.57 9.88
C VAL A 65 -1.89 7.30 10.92
N SER A 66 -2.26 7.06 12.19
CA SER A 66 -1.31 6.73 13.26
C SER A 66 -0.77 5.30 13.17
N GLN A 67 -1.50 4.39 12.54
CA GLN A 67 -1.02 3.03 12.26
C GLN A 67 0.05 3.07 11.16
N ASP A 68 1.30 3.12 11.59
CA ASP A 68 2.44 2.81 10.73
C ASP A 68 2.58 1.30 10.62
N ASP A 69 1.74 0.71 9.76
CA ASP A 69 1.77 -0.72 9.46
C ASP A 69 2.94 -1.03 8.50
N ALA A 70 4.13 -0.55 8.87
CA ALA A 70 5.33 -1.33 8.69
C ALA A 70 5.26 -2.48 9.71
N SER A 71 4.36 -3.45 9.49
CA SER A 71 4.77 -4.80 9.81
C SER A 71 6.09 -4.96 9.07
N GLU A 72 7.19 -5.07 9.81
CA GLU A 72 8.50 -5.23 9.19
C GLU A 72 8.37 -6.43 8.28
N ARG A 73 8.37 -6.17 6.98
CA ARG A 73 8.20 -7.25 6.02
C ARG A 73 9.44 -8.10 6.16
N ILE A 74 9.29 -9.25 6.80
CA ILE A 74 10.39 -10.18 6.97
C ILE A 74 10.73 -10.72 5.57
N THR A 75 11.83 -10.23 5.01
CA THR A 75 12.33 -10.64 3.69
C THR A 75 13.85 -10.59 3.69
N THR A 76 14.47 -11.57 3.05
CA THR A 76 15.93 -11.66 2.89
C THR A 76 16.44 -10.90 1.67
N LEU A 77 15.56 -10.34 0.84
CA LEU A 77 15.96 -9.67 -0.40
C LEU A 77 16.96 -8.53 -0.15
N ASN A 78 16.73 -7.71 0.88
CA ASN A 78 17.64 -6.62 1.22
C ASN A 78 19.04 -7.13 1.60
N HIS A 79 19.11 -8.20 2.40
CA HIS A 79 20.36 -8.85 2.76
C HIS A 79 21.13 -9.35 1.51
N TRP A 80 20.43 -10.03 0.58
CA TRP A 80 21.04 -10.51 -0.66
C TRP A 80 21.52 -9.38 -1.57
N LEU A 81 20.75 -8.30 -1.69
CA LEU A 81 21.14 -7.14 -2.50
C LEU A 81 22.40 -6.46 -1.94
N GLN A 82 22.49 -6.31 -0.62
CA GLN A 82 23.65 -5.71 0.05
C GLN A 82 24.90 -6.58 -0.14
N ALA A 83 24.78 -7.90 0.06
CA ALA A 83 25.89 -8.83 -0.16
C ALA A 83 26.38 -8.79 -1.61
N HIS A 84 25.47 -8.76 -2.59
CA HIS A 84 25.84 -8.68 -4.01
C HIS A 84 26.54 -7.36 -4.37
N GLN A 85 26.06 -6.22 -3.85
CA GLN A 85 26.70 -4.92 -4.04
C GLN A 85 28.13 -4.89 -3.49
N GLN A 86 28.38 -5.56 -2.37
CA GLN A 86 29.72 -5.68 -1.80
C GLN A 86 30.65 -6.48 -2.72
N THR A 87 30.19 -7.63 -3.22
CA THR A 87 30.96 -8.44 -4.19
C THR A 87 31.29 -7.65 -5.46
N LEU A 88 30.36 -6.85 -5.98
CA LEU A 88 30.60 -6.02 -7.17
C LEU A 88 31.67 -4.94 -6.92
N LYS A 89 31.69 -4.32 -5.74
CA LYS A 89 32.72 -3.34 -5.36
C LYS A 89 34.11 -3.94 -5.23
N GLU A 90 34.19 -5.19 -4.76
CA GLU A 90 35.46 -5.92 -4.61
C GLU A 90 35.99 -6.46 -5.96
N ALA A 91 35.09 -6.74 -6.91
CA ALA A 91 35.43 -7.30 -8.22
C ALA A 91 35.89 -6.26 -9.27
N VAL A 92 35.68 -4.96 -9.04
CA VAL A 92 36.20 -3.88 -9.89
C VAL A 92 37.38 -3.22 -9.16
N PRO A 93 38.64 -3.51 -9.55
CA PRO A 93 39.77 -2.80 -9.01
C PRO A 93 39.65 -1.33 -9.40
N VAL A 94 39.90 -0.44 -8.43
CA VAL A 94 40.00 1.01 -8.63
C VAL A 94 41.24 1.28 -9.50
N GLU A 95 41.11 1.15 -10.81
CA GLU A 95 42.02 1.77 -11.79
C GLU A 95 41.32 3.02 -12.35
N GLU A 96 41.39 4.12 -11.61
CA GLU A 96 41.27 5.47 -12.16
C GLU A 96 41.66 6.48 -11.07
N GLU A 97 42.91 6.96 -11.15
CA GLU A 97 43.36 8.36 -10.95
C GLU A 97 44.90 8.35 -10.75
N ALA A 98 45.62 8.47 -11.87
CA ALA A 98 47.02 8.86 -11.94
C ALA A 98 47.15 10.05 -12.90
#